data_AF-A0A937DRQ4-F1
#
_entry.id   AF-A0A937DRQ4-F1
#
_cell.length_a   1.000
_cell.length_b   1.000
_cell.length_c   1.000
_cell.angle_alpha   90.00
_cell.angle_beta   90.00
_cell.angle_gamma   90.00
#
_symmetry.space_group_name_H-M   'P 1'
#
loop_
_entity.id
_entity.type
_entity.pdbx_description
1 polymer ?
#
loop_
_entity_poly.entity_id
_entity_poly.type
_entity_poly.pdbx_seq_one_letter_code
_entity_poly.pdbx_strand_id
1 'polypeptide(L)'
;GKPLVYGANQQKGIKLDGMKPVVVDLTDGIHRVDDLWIHDERDFYKAQVLIRMFDNPNQQGTHFPRPFGVFFETDRACYEDVMAMQIEEIIATKGKGDLDKLLRGKEVWEIV
;
A
#
# COMPACT_ATOMS: atom_id res chain seq x y z
N GLY A 1 -9.19 -10.17 3.55
CA GLY A 1 -10.23 -9.35 4.19
C GLY A 1 -11.59 -10.02 4.09
N LYS A 2 -12.66 -9.25 3.87
CA LYS A 2 -14.06 -9.72 3.74
C LYS A 2 -14.59 -9.42 2.32
N PRO A 3 -15.62 -10.15 1.82
CA PRO A 3 -16.28 -9.81 0.58
C PRO A 3 -16.92 -8.42 0.67
N LEU A 4 -16.84 -7.64 -0.42
CA LEU A 4 -17.39 -6.29 -0.50
C LEU A 4 -18.92 -6.31 -0.66
N VAL A 5 -19.62 -6.29 0.46
CA VAL A 5 -21.09 -6.25 0.56
C VAL A 5 -21.55 -4.91 1.13
N TYR A 6 -22.61 -4.33 0.58
CA TYR A 6 -23.16 -3.05 1.01
C TYR A 6 -24.68 -2.93 0.73
N GLY A 7 -25.26 -1.79 1.11
CA GLY A 7 -26.70 -1.53 1.01
C GLY A 7 -27.41 -1.73 2.35
N ALA A 8 -28.57 -1.08 2.51
CA ALA A 8 -29.29 -1.05 3.79
C ALA A 8 -29.60 -2.46 4.36
N ASN A 9 -29.82 -3.43 3.47
CA ASN A 9 -30.13 -4.81 3.81
C ASN A 9 -29.03 -5.79 3.33
N GLN A 10 -27.80 -5.31 3.10
CA GLN A 10 -26.68 -6.12 2.58
C GLN A 10 -27.00 -6.86 1.27
N GLN A 11 -27.84 -6.25 0.43
CA GLN A 11 -28.34 -6.86 -0.79
C GLN A 11 -27.46 -6.58 -2.02
N LYS A 12 -26.47 -5.69 -1.91
CA LYS A 12 -25.57 -5.35 -3.02
C LYS A 12 -24.16 -5.85 -2.73
N GLY A 13 -23.49 -6.33 -3.77
CA GLY A 13 -22.09 -6.71 -3.72
C GLY A 13 -21.28 -6.02 -4.81
N ILE A 14 -19.95 -6.00 -4.64
CA ILE A 14 -19.02 -5.61 -5.69
C ILE A 14 -18.24 -6.84 -6.12
N LYS A 15 -18.27 -7.17 -7.41
CA LYS A 15 -17.40 -8.19 -8.01
C LYS A 15 -16.43 -7.56 -9.01
N LEU A 16 -15.38 -8.29 -9.36
CA LEU A 16 -14.48 -7.91 -10.46
C LEU A 16 -14.84 -8.74 -11.69
N ASP A 17 -15.22 -8.07 -12.77
CA ASP A 17 -15.31 -8.66 -14.11
C ASP A 17 -14.01 -8.31 -14.87
N GLY A 18 -13.07 -9.26 -14.87
CA GLY A 18 -11.67 -9.00 -15.23
C GLY A 18 -11.04 -7.99 -14.26
N MET A 19 -10.70 -6.79 -14.73
CA MET A 19 -10.20 -5.68 -13.90
C MET A 19 -11.23 -4.57 -13.66
N LYS A 20 -12.50 -4.78 -14.07
CA LYS A 20 -13.55 -3.79 -13.92
C LYS A 20 -14.43 -4.13 -12.71
N PRO A 21 -14.57 -3.24 -11.71
CA PRO A 21 -15.54 -3.44 -10.65
C PRO A 21 -16.96 -3.31 -11.21
N VAL A 22 -17.85 -4.20 -10.79
CA VAL A 22 -19.26 -4.22 -11.16
C VAL A 22 -20.09 -4.48 -9.91
N VAL A 23 -21.16 -3.70 -9.76
CA VAL A 23 -22.16 -3.89 -8.70
C VAL A 23 -23.10 -5.01 -9.10
N VAL A 24 -23.34 -5.93 -8.18
CA VAL A 24 -24.30 -7.05 -8.35
C VAL A 24 -25.34 -7.03 -7.25
N ASP A 25 -26.51 -7.59 -7.55
CA ASP A 25 -27.58 -7.81 -6.59
C ASP A 25 -27.48 -9.25 -6.07
N LEU A 26 -27.43 -9.43 -4.75
CA LEU A 26 -27.34 -10.75 -4.11
C LEU A 26 -28.72 -11.40 -3.94
N THR A 27 -29.80 -10.70 -4.25
CA THR A 27 -31.18 -11.21 -4.18
C THR A 27 -31.68 -11.79 -5.51
N ASP A 28 -30.89 -11.69 -6.57
CA ASP A 28 -31.27 -12.17 -7.91
C ASP A 28 -31.23 -13.70 -8.07
N GLY A 29 -30.67 -14.41 -7.08
CA GLY A 29 -30.51 -15.87 -7.09
C GLY A 29 -29.41 -16.39 -8.04
N ILE A 30 -28.69 -15.49 -8.72
CA ILE A 30 -27.60 -15.81 -9.66
C ILE A 30 -26.25 -15.58 -8.97
N HIS A 31 -26.09 -14.45 -8.27
CA HIS A 31 -24.83 -14.08 -7.64
C HIS A 31 -24.77 -14.51 -6.17
N ARG A 32 -23.61 -15.02 -5.75
CA ARG A 32 -23.36 -15.44 -4.37
C ARG A 32 -22.28 -14.56 -3.74
N VAL A 33 -22.22 -14.57 -2.41
CA VAL A 33 -21.21 -13.81 -1.64
C VAL A 33 -19.79 -14.24 -2.01
N ASP A 34 -19.59 -15.50 -2.37
CA ASP A 34 -18.29 -16.05 -2.75
C ASP A 34 -17.80 -15.54 -4.12
N ASP A 35 -18.70 -15.01 -4.96
CA ASP A 35 -18.36 -14.42 -6.26
C ASP A 35 -17.88 -12.97 -6.13
N LEU A 36 -17.97 -12.39 -4.92
CA LEU A 36 -17.64 -11.00 -4.69
C LEU A 36 -16.15 -10.79 -4.56
N TRP A 37 -15.75 -9.56 -4.85
CA TRP A 37 -14.40 -9.11 -4.61
C TRP A 37 -14.11 -9.13 -3.10
N ILE A 38 -13.16 -9.97 -2.69
CA ILE A 38 -12.61 -10.02 -1.34
C ILE A 38 -11.59 -8.89 -1.16
N HIS A 39 -11.81 -8.02 -0.17
CA HIS A 39 -10.89 -6.93 0.14
C HIS A 39 -9.52 -7.48 0.59
N ASP A 40 -8.47 -6.90 0.03
CA ASP A 40 -7.07 -7.20 0.34
C ASP A 40 -6.28 -5.89 0.38
N GLU A 41 -5.85 -5.52 1.58
CA GLU A 41 -5.11 -4.28 1.83
C GLU A 41 -3.63 -4.36 1.43
N ARG A 42 -3.11 -5.56 1.10
CA ARG A 42 -1.73 -5.70 0.59
C ARG A 42 -1.66 -5.64 -0.94
N ASP A 43 -2.79 -5.61 -1.63
CA ASP A 43 -2.85 -5.52 -3.09
C ASP A 43 -2.97 -4.06 -3.55
N PHE A 44 -1.86 -3.53 -4.07
CA PHE A 44 -1.76 -2.16 -4.56
C PHE A 44 -2.73 -1.84 -5.72
N TYR A 45 -2.96 -2.78 -6.65
CA TYR A 45 -3.82 -2.55 -7.81
C TYR A 45 -5.29 -2.48 -7.39
N LYS A 46 -5.70 -3.40 -6.51
CA LYS A 46 -7.04 -3.40 -5.90
C LYS A 46 -7.30 -2.12 -5.11
N ALA A 47 -6.30 -1.63 -4.36
CA ALA A 47 -6.40 -0.35 -3.66
C ALA A 47 -6.64 0.82 -4.63
N GLN A 48 -5.93 0.86 -5.77
CA GLN A 48 -6.12 1.91 -6.77
C GLN A 48 -7.53 1.90 -7.39
N VAL A 49 -8.13 0.73 -7.56
CA VAL A 49 -9.51 0.60 -8.03
C VAL A 49 -10.49 1.09 -6.96
N LEU A 50 -10.29 0.71 -5.70
CA LEU A 50 -11.16 1.14 -4.58
C LEU A 50 -11.21 2.66 -4.43
N ILE A 51 -10.07 3.35 -4.42
CA ILE A 51 -10.04 4.82 -4.21
C ILE A 51 -10.75 5.59 -5.33
N ARG A 52 -11.02 4.95 -6.48
CA ARG A 52 -11.72 5.55 -7.62
C ARG A 52 -13.24 5.35 -7.58
N MET A 53 -13.77 4.64 -6.57
CA MET A 53 -15.21 4.47 -6.34
C MET A 53 -15.82 5.73 -5.70
N PHE A 54 -15.84 6.83 -6.44
CA PHE A 54 -16.31 8.14 -5.94
C PHE A 54 -17.47 8.72 -6.74
N ASP A 55 -18.21 7.87 -7.46
CA ASP A 55 -19.34 8.27 -8.30
C ASP A 55 -20.35 9.16 -7.57
N ASN A 56 -20.98 10.06 -8.34
CA ASN A 56 -22.00 10.95 -7.81
C ASN A 56 -23.32 10.17 -7.64
N PRO A 57 -23.84 9.99 -6.40
CA PRO A 57 -25.07 9.25 -6.16
C PRO A 57 -26.33 9.92 -6.76
N ASN A 58 -26.22 11.18 -7.21
CA ASN A 58 -27.33 11.93 -7.83
C ASN A 58 -27.39 11.78 -9.35
N GLN A 59 -26.46 11.06 -9.97
CA GLN A 59 -26.53 10.75 -11.41
C GLN A 59 -27.50 9.58 -11.64
N GLN A 60 -28.04 9.42 -12.85
CA GLN A 60 -28.87 8.25 -13.15
C GLN A 60 -27.97 7.03 -13.44
N GLY A 61 -28.05 5.99 -12.61
CA GLY A 61 -27.32 4.74 -12.82
C GLY A 61 -27.06 3.93 -11.55
N THR A 62 -26.27 2.88 -11.70
CA THR A 62 -25.76 2.12 -10.55
C THR A 62 -24.49 2.78 -10.05
N HIS A 63 -24.46 3.18 -8.79
CA HIS A 63 -23.32 3.83 -8.15
C HIS A 63 -22.59 2.90 -7.18
N PHE A 64 -21.27 3.06 -7.12
CA PHE A 64 -20.46 2.41 -6.08
C PHE A 64 -20.69 3.05 -4.71
N PRO A 65 -20.55 2.27 -3.62
CA PRO A 65 -20.53 2.83 -2.29
C PRO A 65 -19.29 3.71 -2.11
N ARG A 66 -19.40 4.73 -1.25
CA ARG A 66 -18.22 5.49 -0.80
C ARG A 66 -17.36 4.57 0.08
N PRO A 67 -16.13 4.23 -0.33
CA PRO A 67 -15.33 3.32 0.46
C PRO A 67 -14.67 4.08 1.61
N PHE A 68 -14.58 3.43 2.76
CA PHE A 68 -13.97 3.95 3.98
C PHE A 68 -13.16 2.85 4.67
N GLY A 69 -12.04 3.22 5.29
CA GLY A 69 -11.15 2.30 5.99
C GLY A 69 -9.76 2.24 5.37
N VAL A 70 -9.09 1.11 5.55
CA VAL A 70 -7.73 0.87 5.04
C VAL A 70 -7.82 0.37 3.59
N PHE A 71 -7.29 1.18 2.67
CA PHE A 71 -7.21 0.82 1.26
C PHE A 71 -5.97 0.01 0.93
N PHE A 72 -4.82 0.43 1.47
CA PHE A 72 -3.54 -0.18 1.23
C PHE A 72 -2.66 -0.06 2.48
N GLU A 73 -2.02 -1.17 2.84
CA GLU A 73 -1.03 -1.25 3.90
C GLU A 73 0.20 -2.00 3.37
N THR A 74 1.38 -1.49 3.71
CA THR A 74 2.66 -2.12 3.33
C THR A 74 3.68 -1.87 4.42
N ASP A 75 4.50 -2.89 4.70
CA ASP A 75 5.60 -2.75 5.62
C ASP A 75 6.74 -1.99 4.93
N ARG A 76 7.21 -0.93 5.58
CA ARG A 76 8.42 -0.21 5.18
C ARG A 76 9.33 -0.11 6.40
N ALA A 77 10.62 -0.31 6.18
CA ALA A 77 11.59 -0.10 7.24
C ALA A 77 11.53 1.35 7.73
N CYS A 78 11.69 1.53 9.05
CA CYS A 78 11.83 2.86 9.62
C CYS A 78 13.12 3.49 9.11
N TYR A 79 13.11 4.81 8.95
CA TYR A 79 14.28 5.52 8.45
C TYR A 79 15.51 5.29 9.35
N GLU A 80 15.29 5.28 10.66
CA GLU A 80 16.32 5.10 11.68
C GLU A 80 17.00 3.74 11.57
N ASP A 81 16.24 2.67 11.30
CA ASP A 81 16.77 1.32 11.14
C ASP A 81 17.69 1.26 9.91
N VAL A 82 17.24 1.83 8.78
CA VAL A 82 18.02 1.86 7.54
C VAL A 82 19.28 2.73 7.70
N MET A 83 19.17 3.87 8.39
CA MET A 83 20.30 4.75 8.67
C MET A 83 21.34 4.05 9.56
N ALA A 84 20.91 3.36 10.62
CA ALA A 84 21.79 2.62 11.50
C ALA A 84 22.53 1.51 10.75
N MET A 85 21.80 0.71 9.96
CA MET A 85 22.38 -0.34 9.11
C MET A 85 23.46 0.22 8.17
N GLN A 86 23.21 1.37 7.54
CA GLN A 86 24.19 2.00 6.64
C GLN A 86 25.46 2.44 7.40
N ILE A 87 25.32 3.00 8.61
CA ILE A 87 26.47 3.42 9.43
C ILE A 87 27.30 2.19 9.84
N GLU A 88 26.63 1.13 10.32
CA GLU A 88 27.29 -0.12 10.73
C GLU A 88 28.06 -0.76 9.58
N GLU A 89 27.46 -0.83 8.38
CA GLU A 89 28.11 -1.36 7.18
C GLU A 89 29.38 -0.57 6.84
N ILE A 90 29.33 0.77 6.91
CA ILE A 90 30.50 1.61 6.64
C ILE A 90 31.59 1.43 7.71
N ILE A 91 31.22 1.34 8.98
CA ILE A 91 32.19 1.10 10.06
C ILE A 91 32.84 -0.27 9.92
N ALA A 92 32.08 -1.31 9.54
CA ALA A 92 32.60 -2.65 9.31
C ALA A 92 33.57 -2.70 8.12
N THR A 93 33.28 -1.96 7.04
CA THR A 93 34.09 -1.98 5.80
C THR A 93 35.28 -1.02 5.83
N LYS A 94 35.14 0.15 6.43
CA LYS A 94 36.18 1.22 6.43
C LYS A 94 36.81 1.46 7.80
N GLY A 95 36.34 0.80 8.86
CA GLY A 95 36.70 1.07 10.25
C GLY A 95 35.93 2.26 10.82
N LYS A 96 36.12 2.55 12.12
CA LYS A 96 35.42 3.62 12.87
C LYS A 96 35.61 5.05 12.35
N GLY A 97 36.45 5.25 11.33
CA GLY A 97 36.91 6.56 10.91
C GLY A 97 37.88 7.15 11.93
N ASP A 98 38.79 7.98 11.45
CA ASP A 98 39.77 8.69 12.25
C ASP A 98 39.81 10.11 11.70
N LEU A 99 39.32 11.06 12.51
CA LEU A 99 39.16 12.45 12.08
C LEU A 99 40.53 13.09 11.77
N ASP A 100 41.56 12.76 12.57
CA ASP A 100 42.90 13.29 12.35
C ASP A 100 43.48 12.74 11.06
N LYS A 101 43.31 11.45 10.76
CA LYS A 101 43.70 10.90 9.45
C LYS A 101 42.93 11.53 8.29
N LEU A 102 41.65 11.84 8.50
CA LEU A 102 40.80 12.43 7.46
C LEU A 102 41.24 13.87 7.14
N LEU A 103 41.51 14.67 8.17
CA LEU A 103 41.96 16.07 8.05
C LEU A 103 43.41 16.16 7.57
N ARG A 104 44.27 15.25 8.04
CA ARG A 104 45.67 15.13 7.60
C ARG A 104 45.74 14.81 6.11
N GLY A 105 44.75 14.11 5.57
CA GLY A 105 44.73 13.70 4.17
C GLY A 105 45.78 12.61 3.89
N LYS A 106 45.91 12.23 2.62
CA LYS A 106 46.86 11.16 2.20
C LYS A 106 48.28 11.67 1.95
N GLU A 107 48.42 12.95 1.65
CA GLU A 107 49.67 13.59 1.25
C GLU A 107 50.10 14.52 2.40
N VAL A 108 51.02 14.06 3.24
CA VAL A 108 51.66 14.91 4.26
C VAL A 108 53.16 14.78 4.23
N TRP A 109 53.81 15.88 4.58
CA TRP A 109 55.24 16.02 4.74
C TRP A 109 55.52 16.34 6.22
N GLU A 110 56.30 15.49 6.88
CA GLU A 110 56.88 15.79 8.20
C GLU A 110 58.18 16.58 8.00
N ILE A 111 58.28 17.72 8.68
CA ILE A 111 59.52 18.51 8.74
C ILE A 111 60.31 18.00 9.95
N VAL A 112 61.51 17.48 9.71
CA VAL A 112 62.46 17.00 10.74
C VAL A 112 63.58 18.01 10.92
#